data_AF-A0A538IIH6-F1
#
_entry.id   AF-A0A538IIH6-F1
#
_cell.length_a   1.000
_cell.length_b   1.000
_cell.length_c   1.000
_cell.angle_alpha   90.00
_cell.angle_beta   90.00
_cell.angle_gamma   90.00
#
_symmetry.space_group_name_H-M   'P 1'
#
loop_
_entity.id
_entity.type
_entity.pdbx_description
1 polymer ?
#
loop_
_entity_poly.entity_id
_entity_poly.type
_entity_poly.pdbx_seq_one_letter_code
_entity_poly.pdbx_strand_id
1 'polypeptide(L)'
;MTGVVLGYIPSPSSGTFSLGPLTLHMYGVMLLLGIAACIWLTGRRWVSWGGDWDLVFRVALWGVIAGVVGARLYHDLTSWNQDPAIHQ
;
A
#
# COMPACT_ATOMS: atom_id res chain seq x y z
N MET A 1 -33.83 -23.74 -12.79
CA MET A 1 -32.56 -23.75 -13.54
C MET A 1 -31.51 -23.05 -12.68
N THR A 2 -30.70 -23.79 -11.93
CA THR A 2 -29.65 -23.25 -11.05
C THR A 2 -28.41 -22.96 -11.87
N GLY A 3 -28.17 -21.70 -12.21
CA GLY A 3 -26.93 -21.28 -12.86
C GLY A 3 -25.76 -21.38 -11.89
N VAL A 4 -24.78 -22.24 -12.19
CA VAL A 4 -23.51 -22.29 -11.46
C VAL A 4 -22.71 -21.04 -11.84
N VAL A 5 -22.46 -20.15 -10.88
CA VAL A 5 -21.59 -18.98 -11.07
C VAL A 5 -20.14 -19.48 -11.10
N LEU A 6 -19.57 -19.63 -12.30
CA LEU A 6 -18.21 -20.14 -12.54
C LEU A 6 -17.08 -19.15 -12.23
N GLY A 7 -17.38 -18.05 -11.54
CA GLY A 7 -16.43 -16.96 -11.25
C GLY A 7 -16.60 -16.35 -9.85
N TYR A 8 -17.16 -17.12 -8.91
CA TYR A 8 -17.23 -16.69 -7.52
C TYR A 8 -15.88 -16.90 -6.85
N ILE A 9 -15.11 -15.83 -6.71
CA ILE A 9 -14.00 -15.79 -5.76
C ILE A 9 -14.62 -15.42 -4.42
N PRO A 10 -14.71 -16.36 -3.46
CA PRO A 10 -15.22 -16.04 -2.13
C PRO A 10 -14.41 -14.89 -1.55
N SER A 11 -15.09 -13.86 -1.04
CA SER A 11 -14.42 -12.78 -0.33
C SER A 11 -13.72 -13.40 0.89
N PRO A 12 -12.41 -13.18 1.07
CA PRO A 12 -11.66 -13.77 2.17
C PRO A 12 -12.35 -13.45 3.50
N SER A 13 -12.57 -14.47 4.33
CA SER A 13 -13.33 -14.39 5.59
C SER A 13 -12.67 -13.51 6.66
N SER A 14 -11.38 -13.22 6.53
CA SER A 14 -10.64 -12.34 7.43
C SER A 14 -9.31 -11.93 6.82
N GLY A 15 -9.25 -10.73 6.23
CA GLY A 15 -8.02 -10.12 5.71
C GLY A 15 -7.22 -9.35 6.76
N THR A 16 -7.51 -9.57 8.04
CA THR A 16 -7.03 -8.77 9.16
C THR A 16 -6.47 -9.67 10.26
N PHE A 17 -5.21 -9.45 10.61
CA PHE A 17 -4.52 -10.09 11.72
C PHE A 17 -4.39 -9.08 12.86
N SER A 18 -5.06 -9.36 13.98
CA SER A 18 -5.09 -8.46 15.14
C SER A 18 -4.01 -8.87 16.14
N LEU A 19 -2.97 -8.05 16.30
CA LEU A 19 -1.99 -8.17 17.38
C LEU A 19 -2.31 -7.12 18.44
N GLY A 20 -3.16 -7.50 19.41
CA GLY A 20 -3.60 -6.60 20.48
C GLY A 20 -4.31 -5.34 19.93
N PRO A 21 -3.80 -4.11 20.16
CA PRO A 21 -4.41 -2.88 19.65
C PRO A 21 -4.14 -2.61 18.16
N LEU A 22 -3.33 -3.44 17.49
CA LEU A 22 -2.86 -3.19 16.12
C LEU A 22 -3.45 -4.21 15.15
N THR A 23 -4.34 -3.74 14.27
CA THR A 23 -4.97 -4.54 13.23
C THR A 23 -4.15 -4.45 11.94
N LEU A 24 -3.37 -5.49 11.65
CA LEU A 24 -2.64 -5.62 10.40
C LEU A 24 -3.55 -6.12 9.29
N HIS A 25 -3.67 -5.34 8.23
CA HIS A 25 -4.44 -5.74 7.05
C HIS A 25 -3.51 -6.44 6.04
N MET A 26 -3.96 -7.53 5.43
CA MET A 26 -3.19 -8.27 4.42
C MET A 26 -2.84 -7.41 3.21
N TYR A 27 -3.70 -6.45 2.82
CA TYR A 27 -3.36 -5.51 1.75
C TYR A 27 -2.16 -4.64 2.11
N GLY A 28 -2.02 -4.26 3.39
CA GLY A 28 -0.86 -3.50 3.87
C GLY A 28 0.44 -4.30 3.76
N VAL A 29 0.37 -5.60 4.09
CA VAL A 29 1.49 -6.53 3.91
C VAL A 29 1.84 -6.66 2.43
N MET A 30 0.84 -6.78 1.55
CA MET A 30 1.04 -6.86 0.11
C MET A 30 1.71 -5.59 -0.45
N LEU A 31 1.33 -4.40 0.04
CA LEU A 31 1.97 -3.15 -0.34
C LEU A 31 3.44 -3.12 0.10
N LEU A 32 3.75 -3.55 1.32
CA LEU A 32 5.10 -3.59 1.84
C LEU A 32 5.99 -4.54 1.01
N LEU A 33 5.46 -5.71 0.65
CA LEU A 33 6.11 -6.65 -0.27
C LEU A 33 6.34 -6.03 -1.66
N GLY A 34 5.36 -5.32 -2.20
CA GLY A 34 5.49 -4.62 -3.47
C GLY A 34 6.60 -3.58 -3.45
N ILE A 35 6.68 -2.77 -2.39
CA ILE A 35 7.75 -1.77 -2.20
C ILE A 35 9.11 -2.48 -2.12
N ALA A 36 9.23 -3.52 -1.31
CA ALA A 36 10.48 -4.29 -1.18
C ALA A 36 10.93 -4.88 -2.53
N ALA A 37 10.00 -5.45 -3.30
CA ALA A 37 10.26 -5.98 -4.63
C ALA A 37 10.70 -4.88 -5.61
N CYS A 38 10.06 -3.70 -5.59
CA CYS A 38 10.44 -2.55 -6.41
C CYS A 38 11.87 -2.07 -6.08
N ILE A 39 12.22 -1.93 -4.79
CA ILE A 39 13.56 -1.51 -4.36
C ILE A 39 14.59 -2.54 -4.80
N TRP A 40 14.32 -3.83 -4.57
CA TRP A 40 15.23 -4.90 -4.95
C TRP A 40 15.46 -4.96 -6.46
N LEU A 41 14.40 -4.87 -7.26
CA LEU A 41 14.50 -4.88 -8.72
C LEU A 41 15.25 -3.64 -9.25
N THR A 42 14.91 -2.46 -8.72
CA THR A 42 15.55 -1.20 -9.10
C THR A 42 17.03 -1.22 -8.76
N GLY A 43 17.37 -1.61 -7.53
CA GLY A 43 18.75 -1.70 -7.11
C GLY A 43 19.53 -2.72 -7.94
N ARG A 44 18.95 -3.89 -8.22
CA ARG A 44 19.63 -4.96 -8.98
C ARG A 44 19.95 -4.47 -10.39
N ARG A 45 19.02 -3.75 -11.00
CA ARG A 45 19.21 -3.16 -12.33
C ARG A 45 20.21 -2.00 -12.30
N TRP A 46 20.17 -1.16 -11.26
CA TRP A 46 21.06 -0.02 -11.12
C TRP A 46 22.53 -0.43 -10.89
N VAL A 47 22.76 -1.43 -10.04
CA VAL A 47 24.11 -1.99 -9.82
C VAL A 47 24.64 -2.65 -11.08
N SER A 48 23.79 -3.28 -11.89
CA SER A 48 24.22 -3.83 -13.19
C SER A 48 24.72 -2.77 -14.17
N TRP A 49 24.34 -1.50 -13.96
CA TRP A 49 24.82 -0.35 -14.72
C TRP A 49 26.02 0.36 -14.06
N GLY A 50 26.59 -0.22 -13.00
CA GLY A 50 27.70 0.37 -12.24
C GLY A 50 27.26 1.42 -11.21
N GLY A 51 25.97 1.51 -10.92
CA GLY A 51 25.43 2.43 -9.92
C GLY A 51 25.55 1.92 -8.48
N ASP A 52 25.44 2.85 -7.53
CA ASP A 52 25.49 2.55 -6.09
C ASP A 52 24.12 2.13 -5.55
N TRP A 53 24.09 1.04 -4.78
CA TRP A 53 22.89 0.55 -4.11
C TRP A 53 22.41 1.48 -3.00
N ASP A 54 23.33 2.16 -2.29
CA ASP A 54 22.99 3.07 -1.19
C ASP A 54 22.12 4.24 -1.68
N LEU A 55 22.43 4.75 -2.88
CA LEU A 55 21.63 5.79 -3.51
C LEU A 55 20.17 5.34 -3.72
N VAL A 56 19.97 4.13 -4.25
CA VAL A 56 18.63 3.58 -4.50
C VAL A 56 17.86 3.45 -3.20
N PHE A 57 18.51 2.96 -2.14
CA PHE A 57 17.89 2.83 -0.82
C PHE A 57 17.51 4.18 -0.22
N ARG A 58 18.42 5.17 -0.29
CA ARG A 58 18.17 6.53 0.21
C ARG A 58 17.00 7.19 -0.52
N VAL A 59 16.94 7.08 -1.84
CA VAL A 59 15.83 7.59 -2.65
C VAL A 59 14.53 6.88 -2.30
N ALA A 60 14.56 5.54 -2.18
CA ALA A 60 13.38 4.76 -1.83
C ALA A 60 12.83 5.14 -0.44
N LEU A 61 13.71 5.33 0.55
CA LEU A 61 13.31 5.73 1.90
C LEU A 61 12.60 7.08 1.91
N TRP A 62 13.17 8.09 1.25
CA TRP A 62 12.51 9.39 1.09
C TRP A 62 11.23 9.30 0.26
N GLY A 63 11.19 8.45 -0.77
CA GLY A 63 10.02 8.20 -1.60
C GLY A 63 8.85 7.60 -0.81
N VAL A 64 9.11 6.64 0.07
CA VAL A 64 8.08 6.04 0.94
C VAL A 64 7.52 7.08 1.90
N ILE A 65 8.38 7.87 2.56
CA ILE A 65 7.94 8.93 3.47
C ILE A 65 7.07 9.95 2.72
N ALA A 66 7.54 10.43 1.57
CA ALA A 66 6.78 11.37 0.74
C ALA A 66 5.45 10.78 0.27
N GLY A 67 5.41 9.49 -0.08
CA GLY A 67 4.18 8.80 -0.47
C GLY A 67 3.14 8.74 0.66
N VAL A 68 3.56 8.45 1.88
CA VAL A 68 2.67 8.42 3.06
C VAL A 68 2.12 9.82 3.36
N VAL A 69 2.99 10.83 3.36
CA VAL A 69 2.58 12.23 3.60
C VAL A 69 1.64 12.70 2.48
N GLY A 70 1.98 12.43 1.21
CA GLY A 70 1.17 12.81 0.06
C GLY A 70 -0.20 12.15 0.05
N ALA A 71 -0.31 10.87 0.42
CA ALA A 71 -1.59 10.18 0.53
C ALA A 71 -2.50 10.82 1.59
N ARG A 72 -1.92 11.24 2.73
CA ARG A 72 -2.66 11.96 3.77
C ARG A 72 -3.06 13.35 3.33
N LEU A 73 -2.14 14.14 2.78
CA LEU A 73 -2.45 15.46 2.25
C LEU A 73 -3.51 15.40 1.14
N TYR A 74 -3.45 14.41 0.24
CA TYR A 74 -4.46 14.21 -0.80
C TYR A 74 -5.84 13.93 -0.20
N HIS A 75 -5.89 13.06 0.80
CA HIS A 75 -7.12 12.77 1.54
C HIS A 75 -7.67 14.03 2.21
N ASP A 76 -6.83 14.80 2.90
CA ASP A 76 -7.26 16.00 3.63
C ASP A 76 -7.73 17.12 2.68
N LEU A 77 -7.07 17.28 1.53
CA LEU A 77 -7.44 18.27 0.51
C LEU A 77 -8.71 17.89 -0.25
N THR A 78 -8.94 16.59 -0.49
CA THR A 78 -10.09 16.09 -1.28
C THR A 78 -11.33 15.87 -0.43
N SER A 79 -11.15 15.41 0.81
CA SER A 79 -12.23 15.00 1.71
C SER A 79 -12.64 16.09 2.71
N TRP A 80 -12.25 17.36 2.50
CA TRP A 80 -12.41 18.46 3.47
C TRP A 80 -13.88 18.79 3.85
N ASN A 81 -14.88 18.20 3.18
CA ASN A 81 -16.30 18.50 3.39
C ASN A 81 -17.22 17.25 3.36
N GLN A 82 -16.74 16.09 3.79
CA GLN A 82 -17.57 14.86 3.89
C GLN A 82 -18.06 14.57 5.32
N ASP A 83 -18.37 15.62 6.08
CA ASP A 83 -19.20 15.50 7.28
C ASP A 83 -20.65 15.93 6.95
N PRO A 84 -21.57 15.00 6.61
CA PRO A 84 -23.01 15.28 6.63
C PRO A 84 -23.57 15.59 8.04
N ALA A 85 -22.73 15.64 9.07
CA ALA A 85 -23.14 15.62 10.48
C ALA A 85 -23.41 17.00 11.11
N ILE A 86 -23.51 18.09 10.34
CA ILE A 86 -23.98 19.40 10.85
C ILE A 86 -25.45 19.69 10.44
N HIS A 87 -26.17 18.70 9.92
CA HIS A 87 -27.60 18.84 9.60
C HIS A 87 -28.49 17.63 9.93
N GLN A 88 -28.16 16.78 10.94
CA GLN A 88 -29.15 16.01 11.74
C GLN A 88 -28.60 15.67 13.12
#